data_AF-A0A967GME5-F1
#
_entry.id   AF-A0A967GME5-F1
#
_cell.length_a   1.000
_cell.length_b   1.000
_cell.length_c   1.000
_cell.angle_alpha   90.00
_cell.angle_beta   90.00
_cell.angle_gamma   90.00
#
_symmetry.space_group_name_H-M   'P 1'
#
loop_
_entity.id
_entity.type
_entity.pdbx_description
1 polymer ?
#
loop_
_entity_poly.entity_id
_entity_poly.type
_entity_poly.pdbx_seq_one_letter_code
_entity_poly.pdbx_strand_id
1 'polypeptide(L)' 'GVIECQSNYIEHPELVAQRLDHYASLVGKENVIAGVDCGFSIHVGMGGVDPDVTYAKLAAQAEGARIASAKHWGTAA' A
#
# COMPACT_ATOMS: atom_id res chain seq x y z
N GLY A 1 0.54 -5.05 -6.52
CA GLY A 1 0.61 -4.34 -5.22
C GLY A 1 -0.18 -3.04 -5.28
N VAL A 2 -0.17 -2.26 -4.19
CA VAL A 2 -0.88 -0.96 -4.06
C VAL A 2 0.06 0.23 -3.88
N ILE A 3 1.37 -0.03 -3.77
CA ILE A 3 2.45 0.96 -3.72
C ILE A 3 3.35 0.74 -4.93
N GLU A 4 3.59 1.82 -5.67
CA GLU A 4 4.57 1.88 -6.76
C GLU A 4 5.98 1.96 -6.16
N CYS A 5 6.90 1.14 -6.67
CA CYS A 5 8.23 0.92 -6.08
C CYS A 5 9.39 1.59 -6.83
N GLN A 6 9.16 2.30 -7.93
CA GLN A 6 10.18 2.88 -8.81
C GLN A 6 10.27 4.41 -8.73
N SER A 7 9.31 5.07 -8.07
CA SER A 7 9.19 6.53 -8.03
C SER A 7 9.31 7.09 -6.60
N ASN A 8 9.75 8.34 -6.49
CA ASN A 8 9.88 9.05 -5.20
C ASN A 8 8.61 9.81 -4.75
N TYR A 9 7.46 9.61 -5.39
CA TYR A 9 6.20 10.12 -4.85
C TYR A 9 5.65 9.16 -3.81
N ILE A 10 4.89 9.66 -2.84
CA ILE A 10 4.21 8.85 -1.83
C ILE A 10 2.72 8.82 -2.18
N GLU A 11 2.16 7.62 -2.28
CA GLU A 11 0.74 7.42 -2.47
C GLU A 11 -0.05 7.99 -1.29
N HIS A 12 -1.15 8.69 -1.57
CA HIS A 12 -2.04 9.14 -0.51
C HIS A 12 -2.71 7.92 0.16
N PRO A 13 -2.85 7.89 1.51
CA PRO A 13 -3.49 6.76 2.19
C PRO A 13 -4.91 6.44 1.69
N GLU A 14 -5.71 7.46 1.36
CA GLU A 14 -7.04 7.29 0.75
C GLU A 14 -7.01 6.58 -0.61
N LEU A 15 -5.96 6.82 -1.42
CA LEU A 15 -5.78 6.11 -2.69
C LEU A 15 -5.45 4.63 -2.44
N VAL A 16 -4.60 4.34 -1.46
CA VAL A 16 -4.30 2.96 -1.05
C VAL A 16 -5.56 2.26 -0.55
N ALA A 17 -6.35 2.93 0.30
CA ALA A 17 -7.61 2.40 0.82
C ALA A 17 -8.62 2.12 -0.30
N GLN A 18 -8.77 3.03 -1.27
CA GLN A 18 -9.63 2.84 -2.44
C GLN A 18 -9.21 1.61 -3.26
N ARG A 19 -7.90 1.43 -3.50
CA ARG A 19 -7.39 0.26 -4.22
C ARG A 19 -7.72 -1.04 -3.49
N LEU A 20 -7.50 -1.07 -2.17
CA LEU A 20 -7.83 -2.24 -1.35
C LEU A 20 -9.33 -2.55 -1.36
N ASP A 21 -10.19 -1.53 -1.27
CA ASP A 21 -11.65 -1.67 -1.32
C ASP A 21 -12.13 -2.25 -2.65
N HIS A 22 -11.58 -1.78 -3.77
CA HIS A 22 -11.88 -2.33 -5.09
C HIS A 22 -11.53 -3.82 -5.19
N TYR A 23 -10.34 -4.22 -4.72
CA TYR A 23 -9.96 -5.64 -4.74
C TYR A 23 -10.79 -6.47 -3.76
N ALA A 24 -11.00 -5.99 -2.54
CA ALA A 24 -11.81 -6.68 -1.52
C ALA A 24 -13.24 -6.91 -2.00
N SER A 25 -13.82 -5.96 -2.75
CA SER A 25 -15.15 -6.08 -3.37
C SER A 25 -15.22 -7.12 -4.48
N LEU A 26 -14.09 -7.41 -5.16
CA LEU A 26 -14.04 -8.35 -6.27
C LEU A 26 -13.70 -9.78 -5.84
N VAL A 27 -12.72 -9.94 -4.94
CA VAL A 27 -12.20 -11.27 -4.55
C VAL A 27 -12.55 -11.67 -3.11
N GLY A 28 -13.21 -10.78 -2.36
CA GLY A 28 -13.52 -10.95 -0.94
C GLY A 28 -12.38 -10.47 -0.04
N LYS A 29 -12.73 -9.74 1.03
CA LYS A 29 -11.77 -9.13 1.97
C LYS A 29 -10.78 -10.11 2.62
N GLU A 30 -11.17 -11.36 2.80
CA GLU A 30 -10.33 -12.44 3.35
C GLU A 30 -9.18 -12.84 2.42
N ASN A 31 -9.32 -12.56 1.12
CA ASN A 31 -8.40 -12.97 0.06
C ASN A 31 -7.47 -11.83 -0.39
N VAL A 32 -7.41 -10.72 0.36
CA VAL A 32 -6.63 -9.53 0.01
C VAL A 32 -5.60 -9.21 1.07
N ILE A 33 -4.35 -8.99 0.65
CA ILE A 33 -3.27 -8.44 1.47
C ILE A 33 -2.68 -7.20 0.80
N ALA A 34 -2.48 -6.13 1.58
CA ALA A 34 -1.79 -4.95 1.09
C ALA A 34 -0.30 -5.27 0.89
N GLY A 35 0.26 -4.87 -0.25
CA GLY A 35 1.68 -5.07 -0.56
C GLY A 35 2.22 -4.04 -1.54
N VAL A 36 3.54 -3.93 -1.57
CA VAL A 36 4.27 -3.20 -2.61
C VAL A 36 4.14 -3.93 -3.95
N ASP A 37 4.19 -3.22 -5.09
CA ASP A 37 4.10 -3.87 -6.40
C ASP A 37 5.32 -4.75 -6.72
N CYS A 38 6.50 -4.27 -6.35
CA CYS A 38 7.75 -5.03 -6.31
C CYS A 38 8.66 -4.50 -5.19
N GLY A 39 9.90 -4.98 -5.10
CA GLY A 39 10.90 -4.45 -4.17
C GLY A 39 11.42 -3.07 -4.59
N PHE A 40 11.88 -2.27 -3.62
CA PHE A 40 12.43 -0.92 -3.86
C PHE A 40 13.84 -0.91 -4.48
N SER A 41 14.47 -2.08 -4.63
CA SER A 41 15.72 -2.25 -5.36
C SER A 41 15.42 -2.36 -6.86
N ILE A 42 15.19 -1.22 -7.51
CA ILE A 42 14.71 -1.12 -8.89
C ILE A 42 15.68 -1.77 -9.90
N HIS A 43 16.99 -1.49 -9.76
CA HIS A 43 18.04 -2.06 -10.61
C HIS A 43 19.29 -2.38 -9.78
N VAL A 44 19.96 -3.48 -10.11
CA VAL A 44 21.22 -3.87 -9.48
C VAL A 44 22.24 -2.73 -9.62
N GLY A 45 22.72 -2.20 -8.50
CA GLY A 45 23.75 -1.16 -8.47
C GLY A 45 23.26 0.28 -8.65
N MET A 46 21.95 0.53 -8.77
CA MET A 46 21.37 1.87 -8.80
C MET A 46 20.80 2.25 -7.43
N GLY A 47 21.02 3.49 -6.99
CA GLY A 47 20.25 4.08 -5.89
C GLY A 47 18.80 4.20 -6.35
N GLY A 48 17.92 3.37 -5.79
CA GLY A 48 16.51 3.31 -6.15
C GLY A 48 15.70 4.44 -5.52
N VAL A 49 14.63 4.07 -4.83
CA VAL A 49 13.84 5.01 -4.01
C VAL A 49 14.66 5.41 -2.78
N ASP A 50 14.60 6.69 -2.41
CA ASP A 50 15.24 7.18 -1.19
C ASP A 50 14.73 6.37 0.03
N PRO A 51 15.59 5.96 0.98
CA PRO A 51 15.16 5.19 2.15
C PRO A 51 14.03 5.86 2.94
N ASP A 52 14.08 7.18 3.14
CA ASP A 52 13.03 7.89 3.89
C ASP A 52 11.71 7.90 3.11
N VAL A 53 11.78 8.02 1.78
CA VAL A 53 10.60 7.87 0.91
C VAL A 53 10.05 6.44 0.95
N THR A 54 10.93 5.43 1.02
CA THR A 54 10.54 4.03 1.17
C THR A 54 9.77 3.80 2.46
N TYR A 55 10.26 4.31 3.59
CA TYR A 55 9.55 4.20 4.86
C TYR A 55 8.25 5.00 4.86
N ALA A 56 8.22 6.18 4.24
CA ALA A 56 7.00 6.97 4.11
C ALA A 56 5.93 6.28 3.26
N LYS A 57 6.33 5.58 2.18
CA LYS A 57 5.43 4.73 1.37
C LYS A 57 4.85 3.57 2.17
N LEU A 58 5.67 2.89 2.97
CA LEU A 58 5.20 1.80 3.85
C LEU A 58 4.24 2.33 4.93
N ALA A 59 4.50 3.51 5.48
CA ALA A 59 3.60 4.17 6.42
C ALA A 59 2.26 4.52 5.76
N ALA A 60 2.28 5.08 4.55
CA ALA A 60 1.08 5.36 3.77
C ALA A 60 0.28 4.09 3.44
N GLN A 61 0.98 2.98 3.13
CA GLN A 61 0.36 1.67 2.92
C GLN A 61 -0.37 1.18 4.17
N ALA A 62 0.29 1.26 5.33
CA ALA A 62 -0.29 0.84 6.60
C ALA A 62 -1.52 1.68 6.97
N GLU A 63 -1.46 3.00 6.78
CA GLU A 63 -2.58 3.88 7.04
C GLU A 63 -3.75 3.63 6.08
N GLY A 64 -3.48 3.45 4.79
CA GLY A 64 -4.52 3.08 3.81
C GLY A 64 -5.17 1.74 4.14
N ALA A 65 -4.38 0.76 4.59
CA ALA A 65 -4.89 -0.53 5.06
C ALA A 65 -5.77 -0.37 6.32
N ARG A 66 -5.42 0.52 7.25
CA ARG A 66 -6.25 0.83 8.42
C ARG A 66 -7.60 1.43 8.02
N ILE A 67 -7.60 2.38 7.08
CA ILE A 67 -8.83 3.00 6.55
C ILE A 67 -9.71 1.95 5.85
N ALA A 68 -9.13 1.12 4.99
CA ALA A 68 -9.87 0.03 4.33
C ALA A 68 -10.42 -0.97 5.36
N SER A 69 -9.62 -1.34 6.36
CA SER A 69 -10.03 -2.30 7.37
C SER A 69 -11.23 -1.81 8.19
N ALA A 70 -11.25 -0.52 8.57
CA ALA A 70 -12.39 0.07 9.27
C ALA A 70 -13.71 -0.06 8.48
N LYS A 71 -13.64 -0.05 7.14
CA LYS A 71 -14.82 -0.24 6.26
C LYS A 71 -15.25 -1.70 6.16
N HIS A 72 -14.31 -2.63 6.06
CA HIS A 72 -14.60 -4.04 5.75
C HIS A 72 -14.76 -4.95 6.97
N TRP A 73 -14.22 -4.56 8.13
CA TRP A 73 -14.18 -5.39 9.34
C TRP A 73 -14.94 -4.77 10.52
N GLY A 74 -15.38 -3.53 10.38
CA GLY A 74 -15.87 -2.73 11.50
C GLY A 74 -14.74 -2.34 12.44
N THR A 75 -15.01 -1.40 13.33
CA THR A 75 -14.11 -1.13 14.46
C THR A 75 -14.27 -2.30 15.42
N ALA A 76 -13.18 -3.03 15.70
CA ALA A 76 -13.15 -3.82 16.94
C ALA A 76 -13.44 -2.83 18.08
N ALA A 77 -14.51 -3.08 18.82
CA ALA A 77 -14.84 -2.35 20.04
C ALA A 77 -13.71 -2.47 21.06
#